data_AF-A0A537VM49-F1
#
_entry.id   AF-A0A537VM49-F1
#
_cell.length_a   1.000
_cell.length_b   1.000
_cell.length_c   1.000
_cell.angle_alpha   90.00
_cell.angle_beta   90.00
_cell.angle_gamma   90.00
#
_symmetry.space_group_name_H-M   'P 1'
#
loop_
_entity.id
_entity.type
_entity.pdbx_description
1 polymer ?
#
loop_
_entity_poly.entity_id
_entity_poly.type
_entity_poly.pdbx_seq_one_letter_code
_entity_poly.pdbx_strand_id
1 'polypeptide(L)'
;ARLKGGLAVEVEIALSDETEFARQGTLDFVDNALNRSSGTNHARATAPNPDPLLTPGVFARVRLVVGAPVPALLVPDTAVLPDQSQHLVMTVAPDGTVVPKQVEIGDLRGGLRVIRSGLTPNDQVIIEGIPHAAPGAKVAPQVGTIHYAAAGDQG
;
A
#
# COMPACT_ATOMS: atom_id res chain seq x y z
N ALA A 1 -19.43 14.89 -6.23
CA ALA A 1 -20.30 13.84 -5.63
C ALA A 1 -20.17 13.89 -4.11
N ARG A 2 -21.27 14.09 -3.37
CA ARG A 2 -21.26 14.02 -1.89
C ARG A 2 -20.74 12.65 -1.47
N LEU A 3 -19.61 12.60 -0.78
CA LEU A 3 -19.18 11.41 -0.04
C LEU A 3 -20.17 11.27 1.13
N LYS A 4 -21.24 10.50 0.91
CA LYS A 4 -22.18 10.10 1.96
C LYS A 4 -21.50 9.00 2.80
N GLY A 5 -20.97 9.39 3.94
CA GLY A 5 -20.40 8.49 4.93
C GLY A 5 -19.44 9.30 5.79
N GLY A 6 -19.68 9.35 7.11
CA GLY A 6 -18.83 10.08 8.04
C GLY A 6 -17.38 9.62 7.91
N LEU A 7 -16.60 10.38 7.17
CA LEU A 7 -15.17 10.23 7.04
C LEU A 7 -14.55 10.91 8.26
N ALA A 8 -14.69 10.28 9.43
CA ALA A 8 -13.81 10.56 10.56
C ALA A 8 -12.42 10.04 10.17
N VAL A 9 -11.75 10.80 9.30
CA VAL A 9 -10.39 10.47 8.86
C VAL A 9 -9.47 11.14 9.87
N GLU A 10 -8.71 10.30 10.56
CA GLU A 10 -7.67 10.76 11.45
C GLU A 10 -6.59 11.46 10.63
N VAL A 11 -6.32 12.71 10.99
CA VAL A 11 -5.16 13.43 10.50
C VAL A 11 -4.12 13.44 11.59
N GLU A 12 -2.87 13.31 11.20
CA GLU A 12 -1.76 13.47 12.11
C GLU A 12 -0.93 14.66 11.64
N ILE A 13 -0.55 15.53 12.57
CA ILE A 13 -0.03 16.87 12.33
C ILE A 13 1.33 16.95 13.01
N ALA A 14 2.32 17.42 12.26
CA ALA A 14 3.64 17.79 12.75
C ALA A 14 3.92 19.25 12.37
N LEU A 15 4.33 20.08 13.34
CA LEU A 15 4.82 21.42 13.05
C LEU A 15 6.17 21.35 12.30
N SER A 16 6.58 22.46 11.68
CA SER A 16 7.85 22.51 10.93
C SER A 16 9.09 22.13 11.75
N ASP A 17 9.05 22.30 13.08
CA ASP A 17 10.15 21.98 14.00
C ASP A 17 10.06 20.54 14.56
N GLU A 18 8.94 19.84 14.34
CA GLU A 18 8.70 18.49 14.87
C GLU A 18 9.03 17.45 13.80
N THR A 19 9.88 16.47 14.14
CA THR A 19 10.20 15.34 13.24
C THR A 19 9.05 14.34 13.18
N GLU A 20 8.38 14.11 14.31
CA GLU A 20 7.28 13.16 14.47
C GLU A 20 5.90 13.83 14.38
N PHE A 21 4.90 13.07 13.95
CA PHE A 21 3.50 13.50 13.92
C PHE A 21 2.87 13.33 15.30
N ALA A 22 3.18 14.24 16.22
CA ALA A 22 2.78 14.15 17.62
C ALA A 22 1.31 14.51 17.90
N ARG A 23 0.61 15.12 16.94
CA ARG A 23 -0.74 15.68 17.15
C ARG A 23 -1.74 14.97 16.26
N GLN A 24 -2.87 14.56 16.83
CA GLN A 24 -3.98 13.98 16.08
C GLN A 24 -5.11 15.01 15.92
N GLY A 25 -5.76 15.00 14.76
CA GLY A 25 -6.94 15.79 14.48
C GLY A 25 -7.96 14.98 13.69
N THR A 26 -9.12 15.57 13.46
CA THR A 26 -10.17 14.98 12.62
C THR A 26 -10.37 15.85 11.39
N LEU A 27 -10.43 15.22 10.22
CA LEU A 27 -10.76 15.92 9.00
C LEU A 27 -12.27 16.23 8.96
N ASP A 28 -12.63 17.51 9.07
CA ASP A 28 -14.03 17.94 9.08
C ASP A 28 -14.57 18.24 7.68
N PHE A 29 -13.72 18.68 6.76
CA PHE A 29 -14.16 19.12 5.44
C PHE A 29 -13.08 18.91 4.37
N VAL A 30 -13.48 18.37 3.23
CA VAL A 30 -12.70 18.38 1.99
C VAL A 30 -13.55 19.07 0.95
N ASP A 31 -13.03 20.15 0.36
CA ASP A 31 -13.72 20.80 -0.74
C ASP A 31 -13.70 19.87 -1.96
N ASN A 32 -14.86 19.66 -2.57
CA ASN A 32 -15.05 18.75 -3.70
C ASN A 32 -14.81 19.47 -5.05
N ALA A 33 -14.44 20.75 -5.02
CA ALA A 33 -14.01 21.46 -6.20
C ALA A 33 -12.58 21.03 -6.55
N LEU A 34 -12.45 19.83 -7.13
CA LEU A 34 -11.25 19.42 -7.86
C LEU A 34 -11.04 20.44 -8.99
N ASN A 35 -10.22 21.46 -8.75
CA ASN A 35 -9.78 22.33 -9.82
C ASN A 35 -8.79 21.53 -10.67
N ARG A 36 -9.33 20.83 -11.69
CA ARG A 36 -8.56 20.01 -12.65
C ARG A 36 -7.44 20.82 -13.36
N SER A 37 -7.43 22.14 -13.24
CA SER A 37 -6.40 23.02 -13.78
C SER A 37 -5.17 23.17 -12.87
N SER A 38 -5.26 22.96 -11.55
CA SER A 38 -4.15 23.25 -10.60
C SER A 38 -3.72 22.06 -9.75
N GLY A 39 -4.52 20.99 -9.70
CA GLY A 39 -4.22 19.81 -8.86
C GLY A 39 -4.27 20.10 -7.35
N THR A 40 -4.87 21.20 -6.92
CA THR A 40 -4.92 21.63 -5.52
C THR A 40 -6.30 21.40 -4.93
N ASN A 41 -6.37 20.61 -3.85
CA ASN A 41 -7.60 20.42 -3.07
C ASN A 41 -7.47 21.14 -1.73
N HIS A 42 -8.52 21.86 -1.32
CA HIS A 42 -8.57 22.49 -0.01
C HIS A 42 -9.25 21.54 0.97
N ALA A 43 -8.59 21.31 2.11
CA ALA A 43 -9.08 20.46 3.19
C ALA A 43 -8.97 21.22 4.52
N ARG A 44 -9.91 20.98 5.43
CA ARG A 44 -9.95 21.56 6.77
C ARG A 44 -10.08 20.43 7.79
N ALA A 45 -9.20 20.45 8.78
CA ALA A 45 -9.23 19.56 9.93
C ALA A 45 -9.31 20.37 11.23
N THR A 46 -9.89 19.77 12.26
CA THR A 46 -9.92 20.29 13.63
C THR A 46 -9.01 19.44 14.51
N ALA A 47 -8.13 20.09 15.27
CA ALA A 47 -7.22 19.43 16.19
C ALA A 47 -7.18 20.17 17.53
N PRO A 48 -7.02 19.45 18.66
CA PRO A 48 -6.83 20.07 19.96
C PRO A 48 -5.49 20.84 19.99
N ASN A 49 -5.50 22.05 20.54
CA ASN A 49 -4.32 22.92 20.69
C ASN A 49 -4.12 23.33 22.16
N PRO A 50 -3.79 22.39 23.05
CA PRO A 50 -3.61 22.68 24.48
C PRO A 50 -2.36 23.53 24.78
N ASP A 51 -1.34 23.49 23.91
CA ASP A 51 -0.03 24.15 24.10
C ASP A 51 0.16 25.48 23.33
N PRO A 52 -0.93 26.16 22.95
CA PRO A 52 -1.01 27.20 21.90
C PRO A 52 -0.10 27.18 20.67
N LEU A 53 0.56 26.08 20.31
CA LEU A 53 1.57 26.06 19.25
C LEU A 53 1.00 26.17 17.83
N LEU A 54 -0.26 25.77 17.61
CA LEU A 54 -0.95 25.93 16.32
C LEU A 54 -1.44 27.38 16.16
N THR A 55 -0.52 28.30 15.86
CA THR A 55 -0.82 29.73 15.66
C THR A 55 -1.07 30.08 14.18
N PRO A 56 -1.88 31.11 13.89
CA PRO A 56 -2.07 31.56 12.51
C PRO A 56 -0.75 31.94 11.84
N GLY A 57 -0.49 31.40 10.64
CA GLY A 57 0.70 31.69 9.84
C GLY A 57 1.82 30.65 9.92
N VAL A 58 1.69 29.61 10.76
CA VAL A 58 2.66 28.51 10.79
C VAL A 58 2.39 27.49 9.70
N PHE A 59 3.45 26.89 9.18
CA PHE A 59 3.36 25.73 8.31
C PHE A 59 3.37 24.45 9.15
N ALA A 60 2.58 23.46 8.75
CA ALA A 60 2.54 22.15 9.35
C ALA A 60 2.53 21.08 8.25
N ARG A 61 3.17 19.95 8.53
CA ARG A 61 3.05 18.74 7.74
C ARG A 61 1.86 17.95 8.26
N VAL A 62 0.98 17.52 7.37
CA VAL A 62 -0.21 16.75 7.73
C VAL A 62 -0.18 15.45 6.95
N ARG A 63 -0.31 14.32 7.66
CA ARG A 63 -0.58 13.02 7.05
C ARG A 63 -2.02 12.62 7.33
N LEU A 64 -2.65 12.02 6.33
CA LEU A 64 -4.03 11.59 6.39
C LEU A 64 -4.06 10.06 6.35
N VAL A 65 -4.59 9.42 7.39
CA VAL A 65 -4.71 7.96 7.44
C VAL A 65 -6.04 7.56 6.80
N VAL A 66 -5.99 7.24 5.50
CA VAL A 66 -7.19 6.87 4.75
C VAL A 66 -7.44 5.36 4.84
N GLY A 67 -8.34 4.99 5.75
CA GLY A 67 -8.87 3.62 5.87
C GLY A 67 -8.07 2.72 6.82
N ALA A 68 -8.69 1.60 7.19
CA ALA A 68 -8.05 0.59 8.02
C ALA A 68 -6.97 -0.18 7.24
N PRO A 69 -5.91 -0.67 7.90
CA PRO A 69 -4.97 -1.61 7.29
C PRO A 69 -5.75 -2.82 6.78
N VAL A 70 -5.76 -3.03 5.47
CA VAL A 70 -6.39 -4.21 4.86
C VAL A 70 -5.32 -5.30 4.81
N PRO A 71 -5.57 -6.49 5.37
CA PRO A 71 -4.65 -7.61 5.20
C PRO A 71 -4.53 -7.91 3.71
N ALA A 72 -3.30 -7.87 3.20
CA ALA A 72 -3.01 -8.09 1.80
C ALA A 72 -1.82 -9.04 1.66
N LEU A 73 -1.84 -9.85 0.60
CA LEU A 73 -0.74 -10.73 0.27
C LEU A 73 0.34 -9.92 -0.43
N LEU A 74 1.59 -10.12 -0.02
CA LEU A 74 2.76 -9.46 -0.59
C LEU A 74 3.64 -10.51 -1.26
N VAL A 75 4.00 -10.25 -2.51
CA VAL A 75 4.96 -11.08 -3.26
C VAL A 75 6.09 -10.19 -3.80
N PRO A 76 7.32 -10.70 -3.96
CA PRO A 76 8.35 -9.95 -4.67
C PRO A 76 7.88 -9.50 -6.05
N ASP A 77 8.19 -8.27 -6.44
CA ASP A 77 7.77 -7.75 -7.76
C ASP A 77 8.35 -8.56 -8.92
N THR A 78 9.56 -9.11 -8.73
CA THR A 78 10.22 -10.03 -9.66
C THR A 78 9.45 -11.33 -9.89
N ALA A 79 8.52 -11.68 -8.98
CA ALA A 79 7.70 -12.87 -9.09
C ALA A 79 6.47 -12.70 -10.00
N VAL A 80 6.14 -11.45 -10.34
CA VAL A 80 4.98 -11.10 -11.16
C VAL A 80 5.37 -11.03 -12.62
N LEU A 81 4.79 -11.91 -13.42
CA LEU A 81 4.99 -11.95 -14.86
C LEU A 81 3.87 -11.18 -15.57
N PRO A 82 4.20 -10.24 -16.46
CA PRO A 82 3.22 -9.61 -17.32
C PRO A 82 2.77 -10.60 -18.41
N ASP A 83 1.46 -10.74 -18.61
CA ASP A 83 0.87 -11.54 -19.68
C ASP A 83 -0.21 -10.74 -20.41
N GLN A 84 0.20 -10.15 -21.53
CA GLN A 84 -0.61 -9.22 -22.32
C GLN A 84 -1.20 -8.07 -21.49
N SER A 85 -2.47 -8.19 -21.07
CA SER A 85 -3.19 -7.20 -20.26
C SER A 85 -3.40 -7.65 -18.81
N GLN A 86 -2.88 -8.81 -18.44
CA GLN A 86 -3.04 -9.44 -17.13
C GLN A 86 -1.67 -9.63 -16.48
N HIS A 87 -1.70 -9.93 -15.18
CA HIS A 87 -0.51 -10.32 -14.43
C HIS A 87 -0.69 -11.74 -13.94
N LEU A 88 0.37 -12.53 -14.01
CA LEU A 88 0.37 -13.90 -13.54
C LEU A 88 1.56 -14.17 -12.62
N VAL A 89 1.34 -15.08 -11.68
CA VAL A 89 2.36 -15.59 -10.78
C VAL A 89 2.45 -17.09 -10.96
N MET A 90 3.66 -17.63 -10.82
CA MET A 90 3.89 -19.06 -10.89
C MET A 90 3.72 -19.66 -9.49
N THR A 91 2.76 -20.55 -9.33
CA THR A 91 2.52 -21.26 -8.07
C THR A 91 2.93 -22.72 -8.17
N VAL A 92 3.24 -23.35 -7.04
CA VAL A 92 3.56 -24.78 -6.97
C VAL A 92 2.40 -25.51 -6.32
N ALA A 93 1.82 -26.46 -7.06
CA ALA A 93 0.81 -27.37 -6.56
C ALA A 93 1.45 -28.39 -5.59
N PRO A 94 0.68 -29.03 -4.69
CA PRO A 94 1.21 -29.95 -3.69
C PRO A 94 1.91 -31.19 -4.27
N ASP A 95 1.68 -31.49 -5.55
CA ASP A 95 2.37 -32.53 -6.32
C ASP A 95 3.72 -32.08 -6.93
N GLY A 96 4.13 -30.83 -6.66
CA GLY A 96 5.33 -30.20 -7.19
C GLY A 96 5.16 -29.60 -8.59
N THR A 97 3.95 -29.57 -9.14
CA THR A 97 3.70 -29.06 -10.49
C THR A 97 3.57 -27.54 -10.49
N VAL A 98 4.22 -26.86 -11.44
CA VAL A 98 4.10 -25.41 -11.62
C VAL A 98 2.79 -25.06 -12.32
N VAL A 99 1.99 -24.22 -11.68
CA VAL A 99 0.69 -23.75 -12.19
C VAL A 99 0.69 -22.22 -12.25
N PRO A 100 0.52 -21.61 -13.45
CA PRO A 100 0.33 -20.17 -13.55
C PRO A 100 -1.04 -19.78 -12.99
N LYS A 101 -1.08 -18.79 -12.11
CA LYS A 101 -2.31 -18.17 -11.61
C LYS A 101 -2.36 -16.71 -12.02
N GLN A 102 -3.50 -16.29 -12.57
CA GLN A 102 -3.78 -14.88 -12.82
C GLN A 102 -4.04 -14.17 -11.50
N VAL A 103 -3.47 -12.99 -11.34
CA VAL A 103 -3.59 -12.18 -10.12
C VAL A 103 -3.91 -10.73 -10.44
N GLU A 104 -4.71 -10.11 -9.58
CA GLU A 104 -4.88 -8.66 -9.58
C GLU A 104 -3.82 -8.05 -8.68
N ILE A 105 -2.97 -7.21 -9.25
CA ILE A 105 -1.91 -6.53 -8.52
C ILE A 105 -2.34 -5.15 -8.04
N GLY A 106 -1.75 -4.70 -6.93
CA GLY A 106 -1.92 -3.39 -6.33
C GLY A 106 -0.61 -2.61 -6.29
N ASP A 107 -0.50 -1.77 -5.27
CA ASP A 107 0.65 -0.90 -5.05
C ASP A 107 1.94 -1.70 -4.79
N LEU A 108 3.07 -1.09 -5.12
CA LEU A 108 4.40 -1.56 -4.76
C LEU A 108 4.81 -0.95 -3.41
N ARG A 109 5.18 -1.79 -2.44
CA ARG A 109 5.56 -1.40 -1.09
C ARG A 109 6.84 -2.12 -0.69
N GLY A 110 7.94 -1.40 -0.49
CA GLY A 110 9.16 -1.99 0.05
C GLY A 110 9.78 -3.07 -0.82
N GLY A 111 9.66 -2.95 -2.15
CA GLY A 111 10.11 -3.97 -3.12
C GLY A 111 9.15 -5.17 -3.29
N LEU A 112 8.05 -5.20 -2.54
CA LEU A 112 7.01 -6.22 -2.66
C LEU A 112 5.76 -5.65 -3.32
N ARG A 113 5.17 -6.41 -4.23
CA ARG A 113 3.90 -6.12 -4.88
C ARG A 113 2.74 -6.62 -4.03
N VAL A 114 1.75 -5.76 -3.81
CA VAL A 114 0.48 -6.15 -3.19
C VAL A 114 -0.34 -6.97 -4.18
N ILE A 115 -0.88 -8.11 -3.75
CA ILE A 115 -1.86 -8.92 -4.49
C ILE A 115 -3.24 -8.67 -3.90
N ARG A 116 -4.14 -8.12 -4.72
CA ARG A 116 -5.53 -7.81 -4.37
C ARG A 116 -6.43 -9.03 -4.47
N SER A 117 -6.21 -9.87 -5.48
CA SER A 117 -7.00 -11.09 -5.71
C SER A 117 -6.24 -12.12 -6.56
N GLY A 118 -6.71 -13.36 -6.55
CA GLY A 118 -6.16 -14.47 -7.34
C GLY A 118 -5.17 -15.38 -6.61
N LEU A 119 -4.76 -15.02 -5.39
CA LEU A 119 -3.86 -15.81 -4.55
C LEU A 119 -4.45 -16.02 -3.15
N THR A 120 -4.16 -17.17 -2.55
CA THR A 120 -4.53 -17.49 -1.16
C THR A 120 -3.30 -17.53 -0.26
N PRO A 121 -3.45 -17.35 1.07
CA PRO A 121 -2.31 -17.40 2.01
C PRO A 121 -1.57 -18.73 2.04
N ASN A 122 -2.17 -19.81 1.53
CA ASN A 122 -1.58 -21.15 1.51
C ASN A 122 -0.88 -21.47 0.20
N ASP A 123 -0.92 -20.57 -0.79
CA ASP A 123 -0.28 -20.79 -2.09
C ASP A 123 1.23 -20.57 -2.01
N GLN A 124 2.00 -21.51 -2.55
CA GLN A 124 3.45 -21.37 -2.69
C GLN A 124 3.76 -20.67 -4.02
N VAL A 125 4.31 -19.46 -3.95
CA VAL A 125 4.72 -18.67 -5.13
C VAL A 125 6.20 -18.84 -5.38
N ILE A 126 6.57 -19.01 -6.65
CA ILE A 126 7.97 -19.08 -7.07
C ILE A 126 8.50 -17.64 -7.17
N ILE A 127 9.46 -17.32 -6.30
CA ILE A 127 10.04 -15.96 -6.20
C ILE A 127 11.39 -15.82 -6.90
N GLU A 128 12.07 -16.93 -7.14
CA GLU A 128 13.36 -17.01 -7.83
C GLU A 128 13.36 -18.18 -8.81
N GLY A 129 14.17 -18.11 -9.87
CA GLY A 129 14.25 -19.20 -10.85
C GLY A 129 13.05 -19.33 -11.79
N ILE A 130 12.20 -18.32 -11.88
CA ILE A 130 11.06 -18.25 -12.81
C ILE A 130 11.40 -18.64 -14.26
N PRO A 131 12.51 -18.21 -14.89
CA PRO A 131 12.83 -18.65 -16.25
C PRO A 131 13.03 -20.16 -16.40
N HIS A 132 13.26 -20.90 -15.31
CA HIS A 132 13.36 -22.36 -15.31
C HIS A 132 12.06 -23.06 -14.88
N ALA A 133 11.11 -22.33 -14.30
CA ALA A 133 9.84 -22.85 -13.83
C ALA A 133 8.77 -22.74 -14.94
N ALA A 134 8.87 -23.57 -15.97
CA ALA A 134 7.85 -23.57 -17.02
C ALA A 134 6.49 -24.08 -16.49
N PRO A 135 5.34 -23.55 -16.99
CA PRO A 135 4.02 -24.09 -16.69
C PRO A 135 3.96 -25.61 -16.95
N GLY A 136 3.46 -26.38 -15.99
CA GLY A 136 3.37 -27.84 -16.08
C GLY A 136 4.67 -28.60 -15.80
N ALA A 137 5.78 -27.91 -15.54
CA ALA A 137 7.02 -28.55 -15.09
C ALA A 137 6.89 -29.01 -13.63
N LYS A 138 7.56 -30.11 -13.28
CA LYS A 138 7.76 -30.50 -11.88
C LYS A 138 8.99 -29.82 -11.33
N VAL A 139 8.82 -29.08 -10.24
CA VAL A 139 9.90 -28.41 -9.52
C VAL A 139 9.96 -28.93 -8.10
N ALA A 140 11.16 -28.96 -7.53
CA ALA A 140 11.36 -29.16 -6.10
C ALA A 140 11.52 -27.77 -5.45
N PRO A 141 10.44 -27.18 -4.88
CA PRO A 141 10.52 -25.85 -4.31
C PRO A 141 11.44 -25.83 -3.09
N GLN A 142 12.28 -24.80 -2.99
CA GLN A 142 13.01 -24.47 -1.78
C GLN A 142 12.33 -23.27 -1.11
N VAL A 143 12.20 -23.32 0.22
CA VAL A 143 11.57 -22.24 0.98
C VAL A 143 12.49 -21.03 0.97
N GLY A 144 12.14 -20.03 0.16
CA GLY A 144 12.78 -18.71 0.18
C GLY A 144 12.20 -17.81 1.27
N THR A 145 12.98 -16.84 1.73
CA THR A 145 12.54 -15.85 2.71
C THR A 145 12.19 -14.56 1.98
N ILE A 146 10.98 -14.04 2.20
CA ILE A 146 10.55 -12.74 1.68
C ILE A 146 10.95 -11.67 2.69
N HIS A 147 11.84 -10.76 2.31
CA HIS A 147 12.24 -9.65 3.13
C HIS A 147 11.37 -8.43 2.80
N TYR A 148 10.51 -8.02 3.74
CA TYR A 148 9.82 -6.75 3.64
C TYR A 148 10.74 -5.64 4.16
N ALA A 149 11.20 -4.78 3.27
CA ALA A 149 11.83 -3.52 3.66
C ALA A 149 10.70 -2.49 3.88
N ALA A 150 10.27 -2.31 5.13
CA ALA A 150 9.35 -1.23 5.46
C ALA A 150 9.94 0.09 4.96
N ALA A 151 9.27 0.75 4.01
CA ALA A 151 9.67 2.08 3.57
C ALA A 151 9.43 3.04 4.76
N GLY A 152 10.46 3.26 5.58
CA GLY A 152 10.34 4.04 6.82
C GLY A 152 11.60 4.21 7.67
N ASP A 153 12.66 3.42 7.52
CA ASP A 153 13.91 3.59 8.30
C ASP A 153 15.07 4.09 7.42
N GLN A 154 14.92 5.29 6.88
CA GLN A 154 16.03 6.03 6.27
C GLN A 154 16.14 7.40 6.96
N GLY A 155 16.89 7.43 8.07
CA GLY A 155 17.65 8.59 8.55
C GLY A 155 16.89 9.69 9.28
#